data_AF-A0A6A0AKE2-F1
#
_entry.id   AF-A0A6A0AKE2-F1
#
_cell.length_a   1.000
_cell.length_b   1.000
_cell.length_c   1.000
_cell.angle_alpha   90.00
_cell.angle_beta   90.00
_cell.angle_gamma   90.00
#
_symmetry.space_group_name_H-M   'P 1'
#
loop_
_entity.id
_entity.type
_entity.pdbx_description
1 polymer ?
#
loop_
_entity_poly.entity_id
_entity_poly.type
_entity_poly.pdbx_seq_one_letter_code
_entity_poly.pdbx_strand_id
1 'polypeptide(L)'
;MYIGDGGSGNYVKMVHNGIEYGDMQLISEAYDILKTVGGLSNEELAAVFSAWNKSELASFLVEITAIIMAKKDEQVSGSGDQVLGQ
;
A
#
# COMPACT_ATOMS: atom_id res chain seq x y z
N MET A 1 13.41 22.56 -10.59
CA MET A 1 13.23 22.81 -9.14
C MET A 1 14.59 23.21 -8.59
N TYR A 2 14.74 24.45 -8.12
CA TYR A 2 15.92 24.88 -7.35
C TYR A 2 15.51 24.88 -5.88
N ILE A 3 16.19 24.06 -5.06
CA ILE A 3 15.83 23.86 -3.65
C ILE A 3 16.65 24.77 -2.71
N GLY A 4 17.80 25.28 -3.18
CA GLY A 4 18.72 26.16 -2.44
C GLY A 4 20.17 25.70 -2.62
N ASP A 5 21.15 26.50 -2.19
CA ASP A 5 22.57 26.13 -2.24
C ASP A 5 22.94 25.01 -1.23
N GLY A 6 23.99 24.27 -1.54
CA GLY A 6 24.56 23.25 -0.64
C GLY A 6 23.71 21.98 -0.50
N GLY A 7 23.61 21.43 0.72
CA GLY A 7 22.94 20.16 1.03
C GLY A 7 21.40 20.21 1.10
N SER A 8 20.79 21.31 0.68
CA SER A 8 19.34 21.57 0.76
C SER A 8 18.51 20.48 0.05
N GLY A 9 18.98 19.98 -1.10
CA GLY A 9 18.33 18.90 -1.84
C GLY A 9 18.30 17.57 -1.08
N ASN A 10 19.41 17.21 -0.42
CA ASN A 10 19.48 16.01 0.41
C ASN A 10 18.57 16.12 1.63
N TYR A 11 18.49 17.30 2.24
CA TYR A 11 17.59 17.54 3.37
C TYR A 11 16.12 17.40 2.96
N VAL A 12 15.71 18.02 1.85
CA VAL A 12 14.34 17.88 1.35
C VAL A 12 14.02 16.41 1.02
N LYS A 13 14.96 15.65 0.45
CA LYS A 13 14.75 14.22 0.19
C LYS A 13 14.61 13.40 1.49
N MET A 14 15.41 13.69 2.51
CA MET A 14 15.29 13.06 3.83
C MET A 14 13.91 13.29 4.43
N VAL A 15 13.41 14.52 4.40
CA VAL A 15 12.07 14.87 4.91
C VAL A 15 10.98 14.18 4.08
N HIS A 16 11.08 14.20 2.76
CA HIS A 16 10.12 13.55 1.87
C HIS A 16 10.06 12.03 2.11
N ASN A 17 11.19 11.34 2.24
CA ASN A 17 11.20 9.92 2.61
C ASN A 17 10.50 9.72 3.98
N GLY A 18 10.76 10.59 4.96
CA GLY A 18 10.10 10.53 6.26
C GLY A 18 8.57 10.66 6.17
N ILE A 19 8.08 11.57 5.33
CA ILE A 19 6.64 11.73 5.06
C ILE A 19 6.09 10.48 4.38
N GLU A 20 6.77 9.95 3.35
CA GLU A 20 6.34 8.73 2.66
C GLU A 20 6.21 7.53 3.62
N TYR A 21 7.16 7.35 4.54
CA TYR A 21 7.05 6.30 5.56
C TYR A 21 5.87 6.50 6.51
N GLY A 22 5.59 7.75 6.90
CA GLY A 22 4.42 8.08 7.71
C GLY A 22 3.12 7.74 6.99
N ASP A 23 2.99 8.11 5.73
CA ASP A 23 1.80 7.84 4.93
C ASP A 23 1.58 6.33 4.71
N MET A 24 2.64 5.58 4.43
CA MET A 24 2.56 4.12 4.30
C MET A 24 2.11 3.44 5.61
N GLN A 25 2.57 3.94 6.77
CA GLN A 25 2.14 3.42 8.07
C GLN A 25 0.66 3.73 8.34
N LEU A 26 0.21 4.97 8.07
CA LEU A 26 -1.20 5.37 8.22
C LEU A 26 -2.12 4.54 7.33
N ILE A 27 -1.74 4.31 6.07
CA ILE A 27 -2.49 3.44 5.15
C ILE A 27 -2.53 2.01 5.68
N SER A 28 -1.43 1.49 6.23
CA SER A 28 -1.35 0.15 6.79
C SER A 28 -2.26 -0.01 8.02
N GLU A 29 -2.29 0.98 8.91
CA GLU A 29 -3.19 0.99 10.08
C GLU A 29 -4.66 1.08 9.67
N ALA A 30 -4.99 1.92 8.68
CA ALA A 30 -6.34 2.00 8.14
C ALA A 30 -6.78 0.66 7.52
N TYR A 31 -5.88 0.02 6.75
CA TYR A 31 -6.10 -1.32 6.22
C TYR A 31 -6.37 -2.33 7.34
N ASP A 32 -5.52 -2.36 8.38
CA ASP A 32 -5.64 -3.32 9.48
C ASP A 32 -6.97 -3.18 10.21
N ILE A 33 -7.39 -1.94 10.52
CA ILE A 33 -8.69 -1.66 11.15
C ILE A 33 -9.84 -2.12 10.25
N LEU A 34 -9.83 -1.76 8.96
CA LEU A 34 -10.90 -2.14 8.04
C LEU A 34 -10.97 -3.66 7.85
N LYS A 35 -9.83 -4.35 7.88
CA LYS A 35 -9.77 -5.80 7.73
C LYS A 35 -10.21 -6.54 9.00
N THR A 36 -9.65 -6.17 10.14
CA THR A 36 -9.80 -6.92 11.39
C THR A 36 -11.05 -6.52 12.17
N VAL A 37 -11.33 -5.21 12.27
CA VAL A 37 -12.50 -4.68 12.98
C VAL A 37 -13.69 -4.58 12.03
N GLY A 38 -13.46 -4.09 10.81
CA GLY A 38 -14.50 -3.94 9.78
C GLY A 38 -14.90 -5.26 9.10
N GLY A 39 -14.01 -6.26 9.09
CA GLY A 39 -14.27 -7.57 8.47
C GLY A 39 -14.29 -7.56 6.94
N LEU A 40 -13.73 -6.52 6.30
CA LEU A 40 -13.81 -6.36 4.84
C LEU A 40 -12.97 -7.43 4.10
N SER A 41 -13.52 -7.93 3.00
CA SER A 41 -12.78 -8.71 2.00
C SER A 41 -11.78 -7.84 1.23
N ASN A 42 -10.85 -8.47 0.51
CA ASN A 42 -9.86 -7.72 -0.28
C ASN A 42 -10.53 -6.97 -1.45
N GLU A 43 -11.59 -7.54 -2.02
CA GLU A 43 -12.42 -6.88 -3.03
C GLU A 43 -13.12 -5.62 -2.47
N GLU A 44 -13.66 -5.69 -1.25
CA GLU A 44 -14.28 -4.54 -0.59
C GLU A 44 -13.24 -3.48 -0.22
N LEU A 45 -12.08 -3.88 0.28
CA LEU A 45 -10.96 -2.96 0.55
C LEU A 45 -10.51 -2.26 -0.73
N ALA A 46 -10.38 -2.99 -1.84
CA ALA A 46 -10.04 -2.40 -3.13
C ALA A 46 -11.08 -1.34 -3.57
N ALA A 47 -12.37 -1.59 -3.33
CA ALA A 47 -13.44 -0.62 -3.61
C ALA A 47 -13.34 0.62 -2.70
N VAL A 48 -13.06 0.44 -1.41
CA VAL A 48 -12.87 1.55 -0.45
C VAL A 48 -11.69 2.43 -0.84
N PHE A 49 -10.51 1.84 -1.06
CA PHE A 49 -9.32 2.60 -1.45
C PHE A 49 -9.50 3.25 -2.85
N SER A 50 -10.22 2.60 -3.77
CA SER A 50 -10.59 3.21 -5.06
C SER A 50 -11.53 4.42 -4.91
N ALA A 51 -12.42 4.40 -3.93
CA ALA A 51 -13.32 5.52 -3.64
C ALA A 51 -12.54 6.67 -2.97
N TRP A 52 -11.66 6.36 -2.03
CA TRP A 52 -10.76 7.35 -1.41
C TRP A 52 -9.84 8.01 -2.43
N ASN A 53 -9.38 7.27 -3.45
CA ASN A 53 -8.56 7.85 -4.51
C ASN A 53 -9.32 8.83 -5.43
N LYS A 54 -10.65 8.95 -5.27
CA LYS A 54 -11.50 9.92 -5.98
C LYS A 54 -11.96 11.07 -5.08
N SER A 55 -11.53 11.09 -3.81
CA SER A 55 -11.84 12.15 -2.85
C SER A 55 -10.60 13.03 -2.60
N GLU A 56 -10.60 13.75 -1.48
CA GLU A 56 -9.45 14.54 -1.01
C GLU A 56 -8.20 13.69 -0.68
N LEU A 57 -8.36 12.37 -0.51
CA LEU A 57 -7.27 11.43 -0.25
C LEU A 57 -6.58 10.94 -1.54
N ALA A 58 -6.96 11.48 -2.70
CA ALA A 58 -6.35 11.15 -3.99
C ALA A 58 -4.82 11.34 -3.95
N SER A 59 -4.08 10.24 -4.03
CA SER A 59 -2.63 10.23 -3.95
C SER A 59 -2.06 8.96 -4.57
N PHE A 60 -0.79 9.01 -4.97
CA PHE A 60 -0.13 7.86 -5.58
C PHE A 60 -0.14 6.63 -4.66
N LEU A 61 0.11 6.80 -3.36
CA LEU A 61 0.12 5.69 -2.40
C LEU A 61 -1.27 5.06 -2.22
N VAL A 62 -2.34 5.86 -2.26
CA VAL A 62 -3.73 5.36 -2.20
C VAL A 62 -4.10 4.62 -3.49
N GLU A 63 -3.69 5.13 -4.65
CA GLU A 63 -3.89 4.47 -5.94
C GLU A 63 -3.24 3.09 -6.00
N ILE A 64 -1.94 2.99 -5.68
CA ILE A 64 -1.25 1.69 -5.72
C ILE A 64 -1.81 0.72 -4.67
N THR A 65 -2.25 1.21 -3.52
CA THR A 65 -2.91 0.37 -2.50
C THR A 65 -4.19 -0.23 -3.05
N ALA A 66 -5.03 0.56 -3.74
CA ALA A 66 -6.24 0.05 -4.38
C ALA A 66 -5.93 -1.04 -5.43
N ILE A 67 -4.87 -0.83 -6.23
CA ILE A 67 -4.41 -1.82 -7.23
C ILE A 67 -3.92 -3.11 -6.56
N ILE A 68 -3.13 -3.00 -5.49
CA ILE A 68 -2.60 -4.14 -4.74
C ILE A 68 -3.75 -4.96 -4.14
N MET A 69 -4.75 -4.32 -3.52
CA MET A 69 -5.91 -5.01 -2.95
C MET A 69 -6.76 -5.73 -4.02
N ALA A 70 -6.79 -5.21 -5.25
CA ALA A 70 -7.52 -5.81 -6.35
C ALA A 70 -6.78 -6.99 -7.03
N LYS A 71 -5.48 -7.18 -6.73
CA LYS A 71 -4.70 -8.26 -7.32
C LYS A 71 -5.14 -9.59 -6.72
N LYS A 72 -5.63 -10.48 -7.59
CA LYS A 72 -5.90 -11.87 -7.25
C LYS A 72 -4.62 -12.69 -7.39
N ASP A 73 -4.42 -13.64 -6.49
CA ASP A 73 -3.36 -14.64 -6.63
C ASP A 73 -3.62 -15.47 -7.89
N GLU A 74 -2.61 -15.58 -8.74
CA GLU A 74 -2.59 -16.63 -9.74
C GLU A 74 -2.36 -17.94 -8.99
N GLN A 75 -3.38 -18.79 -8.90
CA GLN A 75 -3.15 -20.18 -8.47
C GLN A 75 -2.11 -20.78 -9.41
N VAL A 76 -0.89 -20.97 -8.91
CA VAL A 76 0.06 -21.88 -9.54
C VAL A 76 -0.53 -23.27 -9.38
N SER A 77 -1.29 -23.70 -10.38
CA SER A 77 -1.77 -25.07 -10.47
C SER A 77 -0.57 -25.98 -10.71
N GLY A 78 -0.05 -26.58 -9.63
CA GLY A 78 0.83 -27.74 -9.68
C GLY A 78 2.29 -27.45 -9.35
N SER A 79 2.69 -27.82 -8.13
CA SER A 79 3.90 -28.63 -7.89
C SER A 79 3.87 -29.22 -6.48
N GLY A 80 3.39 -30.46 -6.39
CA GLY A 80 4.07 -31.51 -5.63
C GLY A 80 3.92 -31.52 -4.11
N ASP A 81 2.71 -31.84 -3.64
CA ASP A 81 2.52 -32.56 -2.38
C ASP A 81 2.98 -34.02 -2.55
N GLN A 82 4.27 -34.25 -2.82
CA GLN A 82 4.94 -35.54 -2.63
C GLN A 82 6.42 -35.30 -2.30
N VAL A 83 6.86 -35.99 -1.26
CA VAL A 83 8.22 -36.16 -0.72
C VAL A 83 8.57 -35.22 0.45
N LEU A 84 8.41 -35.78 1.66
CA LEU A 84 9.31 -35.86 2.83
C LEU A 84 8.41 -36.32 3.99
N GLY A 85 8.26 -37.59 4.36
CA GLY A 85 9.30 -38.56 4.71
C GLY A 85 9.11 -38.99 6.18
N GLN A 86 8.18 -39.91 6.45
CA GLN A 86 8.22 -41.02 7.41
C GLN A 86 6.87 -41.73 7.47
#